data_AF-A0A3D0M5U6-F1
#
_entry.id   AF-A0A3D0M5U6-F1
#
_cell.length_a   1.000
_cell.length_b   1.000
_cell.length_c   1.000
_cell.angle_alpha   90.00
_cell.angle_beta   90.00
_cell.angle_gamma   90.00
#
_symmetry.space_group_name_H-M   'P 1'
#
loop_
_entity.id
_entity.type
_entity.pdbx_description
1 polymer ?
#
loop_
_entity_poly.entity_id
_entity_poly.type
_entity_poly.pdbx_seq_one_letter_code
_entity_poly.pdbx_strand_id
1 'polypeptide(L)'
;LDEKDPIPQAYCLEVCSPGIDRELTRPEHFERYKGWPVVVKLFGAVNGVREFAGILSSCDDKEIIIIDENEKELHFTRKETSSVHLIEDWDEDEYGGESENE
;
A
#
# COMPACT_ATOMS: atom_id res chain seq x y z
N LEU A 1 16.65 -19.06 11.97
CA LEU A 1 15.34 -19.68 11.78
C LEU A 1 14.38 -18.52 11.65
N ASP A 2 14.25 -17.98 10.44
CA ASP A 2 13.30 -16.93 10.11
C ASP A 2 12.38 -17.57 9.09
N GLU A 3 11.33 -18.19 9.62
CA GLU A 3 10.29 -18.90 8.90
C GLU A 3 9.11 -17.93 8.74
N LYS A 4 8.50 -17.96 7.54
CA LYS A 4 7.29 -17.26 7.06
C LYS A 4 7.61 -15.89 6.42
N ASP A 5 7.26 -15.62 5.16
CA ASP A 5 5.94 -15.83 4.60
C ASP A 5 5.98 -16.18 3.08
N PRO A 6 5.38 -17.30 2.63
CA PRO A 6 5.25 -17.60 1.21
C PRO A 6 4.08 -16.80 0.64
N ILE A 7 4.29 -15.56 0.16
CA ILE A 7 3.25 -14.65 -0.40
C ILE A 7 2.19 -15.43 -1.21
N PRO A 8 1.03 -15.80 -0.62
CA PRO A 8 0.04 -16.58 -1.32
C PRO A 8 -1.13 -15.67 -1.66
N GLN A 9 -1.48 -15.63 -2.93
CA GLN A 9 -2.63 -14.93 -3.52
C GLN A 9 -2.38 -13.43 -3.76
N ALA A 10 -1.75 -13.15 -4.90
CA ALA A 10 -1.83 -11.89 -5.60
C ALA A 10 -3.24 -11.74 -6.19
N TYR A 11 -4.01 -10.77 -5.72
CA TYR A 11 -5.17 -10.28 -6.43
C TYR A 11 -4.73 -9.02 -7.20
N CYS A 12 -4.83 -9.08 -8.52
CA CYS A 12 -4.54 -7.95 -9.40
C CYS A 12 -5.68 -6.94 -9.23
N LEU A 13 -5.48 -5.88 -8.45
CA LEU A 13 -6.39 -4.75 -8.55
C LEU A 13 -6.01 -3.94 -9.79
N GLU A 14 -6.78 -4.09 -10.86
CA GLU A 14 -6.72 -3.25 -12.06
C GLU A 14 -7.18 -1.83 -11.69
N VAL A 15 -6.32 -1.05 -11.03
CA VAL A 15 -6.56 0.38 -10.81
C VAL A 15 -6.06 1.18 -12.03
N CYS A 16 -6.99 1.74 -12.80
CA CYS A 16 -6.72 2.87 -13.69
C CYS A 16 -6.00 3.96 -12.89
N SER A 17 -4.78 4.35 -13.28
CA SER A 17 -4.00 5.37 -12.55
C SER A 17 -4.10 6.75 -13.20
N PRO A 18 -4.97 7.67 -12.73
CA PRO A 18 -4.80 9.10 -12.92
C PRO A 18 -4.00 9.65 -11.73
N GLY A 19 -2.68 9.79 -11.86
CA GLY A 19 -1.85 10.44 -10.84
C GLY A 19 -1.05 9.47 -9.97
N ILE A 20 0.19 9.17 -10.42
CA ILE A 20 1.22 8.57 -9.56
C ILE A 20 1.66 9.67 -8.61
N ASP A 21 1.03 9.70 -7.46
CA ASP A 21 1.26 10.67 -6.41
C ASP A 21 2.39 10.21 -5.47
N ARG A 22 2.96 11.19 -4.77
CA ARG A 22 4.22 11.25 -4.01
C ARG A 22 4.92 9.92 -3.62
N GLU A 23 6.19 9.76 -4.03
CA GLU A 23 7.04 8.64 -3.58
C GLU A 23 7.42 8.78 -2.09
N LEU A 24 7.08 7.77 -1.29
CA LEU A 24 7.45 7.62 0.11
C LEU A 24 8.82 6.93 0.20
N THR A 25 9.85 7.70 0.59
CA THR A 25 11.22 7.18 0.74
C THR A 25 11.74 7.24 2.18
N ARG A 26 11.19 8.13 3.01
CA ARG A 26 11.67 8.36 4.38
C ARG A 26 10.79 7.66 5.42
N PRO A 27 11.38 7.05 6.47
CA PRO A 27 10.63 6.39 7.56
C PRO A 27 9.61 7.32 8.23
N GLU A 28 9.98 8.59 8.43
CA GLU A 28 9.10 9.62 9.03
C GLU A 28 7.79 9.82 8.25
N HIS A 29 7.82 9.64 6.93
CA HIS A 29 6.62 9.73 6.11
C HIS A 29 5.75 8.49 6.27
N PHE A 30 6.34 7.29 6.32
CA PHE A 30 5.56 6.07 6.51
C PHE A 30 4.79 6.07 7.83
N GLU A 31 5.38 6.59 8.92
CA GLU A 31 4.66 6.73 10.19
C GLU A 31 3.52 7.75 10.10
N ARG A 32 3.74 8.86 9.40
CA ARG A 32 2.72 9.90 9.19
C ARG A 32 1.55 9.44 8.34
N TYR A 33 1.84 8.62 7.34
CA TYR A 33 0.86 8.08 6.38
C TYR A 33 0.46 6.64 6.69
N LYS A 34 0.70 6.18 7.92
CA LYS A 34 0.20 4.89 8.40
C LYS A 34 -1.34 4.93 8.41
N GLY A 35 -1.96 3.96 7.77
CA GLY A 35 -3.41 3.91 7.55
C GLY A 35 -3.89 4.61 6.27
N TRP A 36 -2.99 5.12 5.43
CA TRP A 36 -3.34 5.75 4.15
C TRP A 36 -3.16 4.78 2.97
N PRO A 37 -3.93 4.95 1.87
CA PRO A 37 -3.75 4.17 0.66
C PRO A 37 -2.40 4.46 -0.01
N VAL A 38 -1.65 3.40 -0.28
CA VAL A 38 -0.34 3.41 -0.93
C VAL A 38 -0.25 2.36 -2.03
N VAL A 39 0.65 2.57 -2.98
CA VAL A 39 1.00 1.64 -4.04
C VAL A 39 2.45 1.21 -3.89
N VAL A 40 2.65 -0.08 -3.62
CA VAL A 40 3.96 -0.73 -3.55
C VAL A 40 4.32 -1.26 -4.92
N LYS A 41 5.39 -0.74 -5.51
CA LYS A 41 5.98 -1.26 -6.75
C LYS A 41 7.12 -2.20 -6.43
N LEU A 42 7.19 -3.35 -7.09
CA LEU A 42 8.24 -4.36 -6.97
C LEU A 42 9.19 -4.32 -8.17
N PHE A 43 10.45 -4.72 -7.95
CA PHE A 43 11.44 -4.90 -9.02
C PHE A 43 11.13 -6.10 -9.91
N GLY A 44 10.62 -7.17 -9.31
CA GLY A 44 10.21 -8.39 -10.01
C GLY A 44 8.69 -8.46 -10.12
N ALA A 45 8.19 -8.94 -11.26
CA ALA A 45 6.79 -9.30 -11.37
C ALA A 45 6.54 -10.56 -10.52
N VAL A 46 5.80 -10.41 -9.44
CA VAL A 46 5.31 -11.52 -8.62
C VAL A 46 3.97 -11.95 -9.21
N ASN A 47 3.92 -13.16 -9.79
CA ASN A 47 2.74 -13.68 -10.49
C ASN A 47 2.24 -12.80 -11.66
N GLY A 48 3.15 -12.08 -12.34
CA GLY A 48 2.82 -11.20 -13.46
C GLY A 48 2.43 -9.77 -13.07
N VAL A 49 2.38 -9.48 -11.76
CA VAL A 49 2.07 -8.16 -11.21
C VAL A 49 3.29 -7.60 -10.50
N ARG A 50 3.56 -6.31 -10.69
CA ARG A 50 4.66 -5.61 -10.03
C ARG A 50 4.19 -4.40 -9.22
N GLU A 51 2.89 -4.12 -9.18
CA GLU A 51 2.32 -2.94 -8.52
C GLU A 51 1.14 -3.42 -7.69
N PHE A 52 1.17 -3.13 -6.38
CA PHE A 52 0.17 -3.58 -5.41
C PHE A 52 -0.36 -2.34 -4.69
N ALA A 53 -1.66 -2.10 -4.77
CA ALA A 53 -2.34 -1.02 -4.06
C ALA A 53 -2.95 -1.57 -2.77
N GLY A 54 -2.93 -0.77 -1.69
CA GLY A 54 -3.52 -1.15 -0.42
C GLY A 54 -3.29 -0.08 0.65
N ILE A 55 -3.88 -0.24 1.82
CA ILE A 55 -3.71 0.64 2.96
C ILE A 55 -2.40 0.32 3.66
N LEU A 56 -1.55 1.33 3.92
CA LEU A 56 -0.30 1.13 4.64
C LEU A 56 -0.57 0.71 6.10
N SER A 57 -0.38 -0.57 6.41
CA SER A 57 -0.57 -1.08 7.77
C SER A 57 0.69 -0.90 8.62
N SER A 58 1.86 -1.26 8.08
CA SER A 58 3.15 -1.05 8.73
C SER A 58 4.26 -0.92 7.69
N CYS A 59 5.29 -0.15 7.99
CA CYS A 59 6.50 -0.11 7.19
C CYS A 59 7.70 -0.12 8.12
N ASP A 60 8.54 -1.12 7.96
CA ASP A 60 9.77 -1.31 8.69
C ASP A 60 10.96 -1.29 7.72
N ASP A 61 12.18 -1.27 8.26
CA ASP A 61 13.39 -1.31 7.41
C ASP A 61 13.61 -2.67 6.75
N LYS A 62 12.86 -3.71 7.18
CA LYS A 62 12.94 -5.06 6.64
C LYS A 62 11.81 -5.38 5.67
N GLU A 63 10.58 -5.08 6.07
CA GLU A 63 9.36 -5.44 5.36
C GLU A 63 8.34 -4.29 5.38
N ILE A 64 7.44 -4.31 4.41
CA ILE A 64 6.35 -3.37 4.21
C ILE A 64 5.07 -4.19 4.20
N ILE A 65 4.12 -3.82 5.06
CA ILE A 65 2.84 -4.49 5.23
C ILE A 65 1.75 -3.53 4.76
N ILE A 66 0.98 -3.96 3.76
CA ILE A 66 -0.22 -3.24 3.31
C ILE A 66 -1.45 -4.13 3.43
N ILE A 67 -2.61 -3.52 3.56
CA ILE A 67 -3.90 -4.20 3.59
C ILE A 67 -4.62 -3.94 2.27
N ASP A 68 -4.92 -5.00 1.53
CA ASP A 68 -5.71 -4.94 0.30
C ASP A 68 -7.20 -4.61 0.59
N GLU A 69 -7.99 -4.31 -0.44
CA GLU A 69 -9.45 -4.07 -0.29
C GLU A 69 -10.20 -5.24 0.38
N ASN A 70 -9.66 -6.46 0.30
CA ASN A 70 -10.21 -7.66 0.93
C ASN A 70 -9.80 -7.81 2.41
N GLU A 71 -9.34 -6.74 3.05
CA GLU A 71 -8.80 -6.75 4.42
C GLU A 71 -7.64 -7.74 4.62
N LYS A 72 -6.90 -8.00 3.55
CA LYS A 72 -5.83 -8.98 3.54
C LYS A 72 -4.47 -8.33 3.70
N GLU A 73 -3.69 -8.81 4.66
CA GLU A 73 -2.32 -8.36 4.88
C GLU A 73 -1.38 -8.94 3.81
N LEU A 74 -0.71 -8.05 3.08
CA LEU A 74 0.31 -8.35 2.09
C LEU A 74 1.67 -7.89 2.62
N HIS A 75 2.61 -8.82 2.71
CA HIS A 75 3.95 -8.58 3.22
C HIS A 75 4.94 -8.52 2.05
N PHE A 76 5.65 -7.40 1.94
CA PHE A 76 6.66 -7.17 0.90
C PHE A 76 8.01 -6.91 1.54
N THR A 77 9.06 -7.60 1.08
CA THR A 77 10.41 -7.32 1.56
C THR A 77 10.97 -6.03 0.93
N ARG A 78 11.74 -5.22 1.67
CA ARG A 78 12.43 -4.06 1.07
C ARG A 78 13.35 -4.39 -0.10
N LYS A 79 13.79 -5.65 -0.23
CA LYS A 79 14.64 -6.12 -1.34
C LYS A 79 13.88 -6.33 -2.65
N GLU A 80 12.60 -6.69 -2.57
CA GLU A 80 11.75 -6.89 -3.75
C GLU A 80 10.97 -5.63 -4.09
N THR A 81 10.76 -4.73 -3.12
CA THR A 81 10.14 -3.41 -3.34
C THR A 81 11.08 -2.44 -4.07
N SER A 82 10.62 -1.97 -5.22
CA SER A 82 11.23 -0.89 -5.98
C SER A 82 10.96 0.48 -5.36
N SER A 83 9.69 0.84 -5.17
CA SER A 83 9.27 2.16 -4.68
C SER A 83 7.87 2.07 -4.07
N VAL A 84 7.56 2.93 -3.10
CA VAL A 84 6.21 3.07 -2.55
C VAL A 84 5.68 4.46 -2.88
N HIS A 85 4.46 4.54 -3.41
CA HIS A 85 3.80 5.78 -3.79
C HIS A 85 2.57 5.97 -2.90
N LEU A 86 2.33 7.19 -2.41
CA LEU A 86 1.11 7.53 -1.68
C LEU A 86 0.00 7.82 -2.69
N ILE A 87 -1.24 7.48 -2.35
CA ILE A 87 -2.42 7.94 -3.07
C ILE A 87 -3.03 9.08 -2.24
N GLU A 88 -2.82 10.33 -2.65
CA GLU A 88 -3.40 11.52 -1.97
C GLU A 88 -4.87 11.79 -2.40
N ASP A 89 -5.28 11.30 -3.58
CA ASP A 89 -6.63 11.46 -4.14
C ASP A 89 -7.62 10.42 -3.58
N TRP A 90 -7.62 10.23 -2.27
CA TRP A 90 -8.72 9.57 -1.58
C TRP A 90 -9.65 10.68 -1.09
N ASP A 91 -10.55 11.10 -1.98
CA ASP A 91 -11.53 12.15 -1.71
C ASP A 91 -12.43 11.66 -0.55
N GLU A 92 -12.08 12.09 0.67
CA GLU A 92 -12.83 11.83 1.90
C GLU A 92 -14.25 12.44 1.83
N ASP A 93 -14.54 13.22 0.79
CA ASP A 93 -15.82 13.87 0.49
C ASP A 93 -16.84 12.95 -0.24
N GLU A 94 -16.45 11.78 -0.78
CA GLU A 94 -17.42 10.89 -1.47
C GLU A 94 -18.24 9.99 -0.51
N TYR A 95 -17.81 9.87 0.76
CA TYR A 95 -18.63 9.29 1.83
C TYR A 95 -18.99 10.39 2.81
N GLY A 96 -19.89 11.28 2.38
CA GLY A 96 -20.49 12.31 3.22
C GLY A 96 -21.08 11.72 4.51
N GLY A 97 -20.26 11.68 5.55
CA GLY A 97 -20.67 11.52 6.92
C GLY A 97 -21.36 12.80 7.34
N GLU A 98 -22.67 12.70 7.53
CA GLU A 98 -23.58 13.74 7.99
C GLU A 98 -22.92 14.59 9.09
N SER A 99 -22.56 15.83 8.72
CA SER A 99 -22.31 16.88 9.71
C SER A 99 -23.67 17.33 10.26
N GLU A 100 -24.30 16.51 11.10
CA GLU A 100 -25.31 16.99 12.05
C GLU A 100 -24.58 17.38 13.33
N ASN A 101 -24.25 18.66 13.44
CA ASN A 101 -24.04 19.33 14.72
C ASN A 101 -24.57 20.77 14.61
N GLU A 102 -25.84 20.98 14.97
CA GLU A 102 -26.28 22.15 15.76
C GLU A 102 -27.51 21.79 16.63
#